data_AF-F0SUX0-F1
#
_entry.id   AF-F0SUX0-F1
#
_cell.length_a   1.000
_cell.length_b   1.000
_cell.length_c   1.000
_cell.angle_alpha   90.00
_cell.angle_beta   90.00
_cell.angle_gamma   90.00
#
_symmetry.space_group_name_H-M   'P 1'
#
loop_
_entity.id
_entity.type
_entity.pdbx_description
1 polymer ?
#
loop_
_entity_poly.entity_id
_entity_poly.type
_entity_poly.pdbx_seq_one_letter_code
_entity_poly.pdbx_strand_id
1 'polypeptide(L)'
;MNEKTDQEGIRACAPDQMKLGSRLNIIADFIPSGSLLGDIGTDHAYLPVYLLQKGRIEKAIGVDIHKGPFLSAKKTVSQYQLDDRIEIRFGDGLKPLIPGEVNTLSIAGMGGATVLKILQSKPEVLAKVKDLILQPQGMEANVRRELIAQGWRIVEEALVEEEDQIYRIIHFNRLKGIGFEEVREIIKTWEDRLKHSLDDQQDKKILSGFVWMYGPLIMEKREALLKGLIADDLNNILRIAGQMQKTGREEARQKMDRLLKERKILEVMQAWLFQSD
;
A
#
# COMPACT_ATOMS: atom_id res chain seq x y z
N MET A 1 -36.45 -28.53 -52.29
CA MET A 1 -36.14 -27.10 -52.13
C MET A 1 -37.07 -26.56 -51.07
N ASN A 2 -36.57 -26.38 -49.86
CA ASN A 2 -37.05 -25.35 -48.94
C ASN A 2 -35.91 -25.09 -47.96
N GLU A 3 -35.55 -23.82 -47.92
CA GLU A 3 -34.32 -23.27 -47.39
C GLU A 3 -34.26 -23.40 -45.87
N LYS A 4 -33.08 -23.77 -45.38
CA LYS A 4 -32.68 -23.58 -43.99
C LYS A 4 -32.38 -22.11 -43.78
N THR A 5 -33.00 -21.51 -42.78
CA THR A 5 -32.54 -20.25 -42.19
C THR A 5 -32.38 -20.48 -40.69
N ASP A 6 -31.28 -21.14 -40.33
CA ASP A 6 -30.79 -21.18 -38.95
C ASP A 6 -30.14 -19.83 -38.66
N GLN A 7 -30.92 -18.87 -38.14
CA GLN A 7 -30.40 -17.69 -37.46
C GLN A 7 -30.27 -18.01 -35.98
N GLU A 8 -29.24 -18.75 -35.60
CA GLU A 8 -28.77 -18.78 -34.22
C GLU A 8 -28.07 -17.46 -33.93
N GLY A 9 -28.82 -16.52 -33.36
CA GLY A 9 -28.27 -15.30 -32.79
C GLY A 9 -27.27 -15.67 -31.71
N ILE A 10 -25.99 -15.37 -31.96
CA ILE A 10 -24.93 -15.36 -30.95
C ILE A 10 -25.34 -14.30 -29.92
N ARG A 11 -25.99 -14.71 -28.82
CA ARG A 11 -26.05 -13.90 -27.61
C ARG A 11 -24.61 -13.71 -27.16
N ALA A 12 -24.07 -12.50 -27.31
CA ALA A 12 -22.87 -12.12 -26.60
C ALA A 12 -23.17 -12.27 -25.10
N CYS A 13 -22.71 -13.37 -24.49
CA CYS A 13 -22.73 -13.50 -23.05
C CYS A 13 -21.93 -12.33 -22.47
N ALA A 14 -22.52 -11.61 -21.52
CA ALA A 14 -21.79 -10.59 -20.79
C ALA A 14 -20.52 -11.24 -20.20
N PRO A 15 -19.36 -10.57 -20.28
CA PRO A 15 -18.13 -11.11 -19.72
C PRO A 15 -18.33 -11.40 -18.22
N ASP A 16 -17.77 -12.51 -17.75
CA ASP A 16 -17.85 -12.93 -16.35
C ASP A 16 -17.40 -11.82 -15.40
N GLN A 17 -17.87 -11.85 -14.16
CA GLN A 17 -17.48 -10.84 -13.17
C GLN A 17 -16.01 -11.03 -12.74
N MET A 18 -15.22 -9.96 -12.83
CA MET A 18 -13.84 -9.91 -12.36
C MET A 18 -13.78 -10.22 -10.86
N LYS A 19 -12.84 -11.07 -10.46
CA LYS A 19 -12.54 -11.37 -9.06
C LYS A 19 -11.12 -10.93 -8.76
N LEU A 20 -10.94 -10.25 -7.63
CA LEU A 20 -9.64 -9.81 -7.15
C LEU A 20 -9.16 -10.72 -6.02
N GLY A 21 -7.84 -10.82 -5.87
CA GLY A 21 -7.22 -11.34 -4.64
C GLY A 21 -7.47 -10.42 -3.45
N SER A 22 -7.24 -10.93 -2.24
CA SER A 22 -7.45 -10.20 -0.98
C SER A 22 -6.77 -8.83 -0.98
N ARG A 23 -5.53 -8.74 -1.47
CA ARG A 23 -4.76 -7.49 -1.49
C ARG A 23 -5.39 -6.43 -2.39
N LEU A 24 -5.77 -6.81 -3.60
CA LEU A 24 -6.43 -5.89 -4.54
C LEU A 24 -7.85 -5.52 -4.10
N ASN A 25 -8.55 -6.39 -3.36
CA ASN A 25 -9.86 -6.04 -2.78
C ASN A 25 -9.74 -4.89 -1.76
N ILE A 26 -8.76 -4.93 -0.85
CA ILE A 26 -8.56 -3.83 0.11
C ILE A 26 -8.17 -2.52 -0.61
N ILE A 27 -7.32 -2.60 -1.64
CA ILE A 27 -7.01 -1.43 -2.48
C ILE A 27 -8.29 -0.88 -3.14
N ALA A 28 -9.14 -1.76 -3.69
CA ALA A 28 -10.42 -1.37 -4.27
C ALA A 28 -11.36 -0.73 -3.25
N ASP A 29 -11.33 -1.18 -1.99
CA ASP A 29 -12.14 -0.64 -0.91
C ASP A 29 -11.75 0.78 -0.51
N PHE A 30 -10.46 1.09 -0.52
CA PHE A 30 -9.94 2.44 -0.22
C PHE A 30 -10.17 3.43 -1.36
N ILE A 31 -10.50 2.98 -2.57
CA ILE A 31 -10.78 3.88 -3.70
C ILE A 31 -12.14 4.55 -3.50
N PRO A 32 -12.20 5.89 -3.43
CA PRO A 32 -13.47 6.61 -3.27
C PRO A 32 -14.43 6.36 -4.43
N SER A 33 -15.73 6.35 -4.11
CA SER A 33 -16.77 6.25 -5.15
C SER A 33 -16.75 7.48 -6.06
N GLY A 34 -16.90 7.26 -7.37
CA GLY A 34 -16.89 8.32 -8.39
C GLY A 34 -15.48 8.77 -8.81
N SER A 35 -14.43 8.03 -8.45
CA SER A 35 -13.05 8.40 -8.81
C SER A 35 -12.78 8.37 -10.31
N LEU A 36 -11.89 9.27 -10.74
CA LEU A 36 -11.15 9.17 -12.00
C LEU A 36 -9.80 8.57 -11.65
N LEU A 37 -9.65 7.26 -11.88
CA LEU A 37 -8.54 6.45 -11.37
C LEU A 37 -7.34 6.48 -12.32
N GLY A 38 -6.14 6.73 -11.80
CA GLY A 38 -4.89 6.36 -12.45
C GLY A 38 -4.28 5.14 -11.76
N ASP A 39 -4.22 4.00 -12.44
CA ASP A 39 -3.65 2.76 -11.91
C ASP A 39 -2.24 2.55 -12.47
N ILE A 40 -1.22 2.75 -11.63
CA ILE A 40 0.18 2.78 -12.06
C ILE A 40 0.85 1.44 -11.77
N GLY A 41 1.46 0.85 -12.80
CA GLY A 41 1.91 -0.54 -12.79
C GLY A 41 0.74 -1.50 -12.94
N THR A 42 -0.20 -1.16 -13.85
CA THR A 42 -1.43 -1.92 -14.05
C THR A 42 -1.13 -3.29 -14.66
N ASP A 43 -0.86 -4.27 -13.80
CA ASP A 43 -0.65 -5.63 -14.26
C ASP A 43 -2.02 -6.26 -14.55
N HIS A 44 -2.25 -6.57 -15.83
CA HIS A 44 -3.52 -7.09 -16.37
C HIS A 44 -4.78 -6.20 -16.24
N ALA A 45 -4.71 -5.01 -15.65
CA ALA A 45 -5.85 -4.12 -15.44
C ALA A 45 -7.05 -4.72 -14.65
N TYR A 46 -6.79 -5.68 -13.76
CA TYR A 46 -7.86 -6.31 -12.98
C TYR A 46 -8.57 -5.34 -12.03
N LEU A 47 -7.82 -4.47 -11.34
CA LEU A 47 -8.37 -3.47 -10.42
C LEU A 47 -9.34 -2.50 -11.11
N PRO A 48 -8.96 -1.78 -12.19
CA PRO A 48 -9.88 -0.84 -12.85
C PRO A 48 -11.09 -1.55 -13.48
N VAL A 49 -10.93 -2.76 -14.05
CA VAL A 49 -12.07 -3.55 -14.57
C VAL A 49 -13.05 -3.90 -13.45
N TYR A 50 -12.55 -4.42 -12.33
CA TYR A 50 -13.38 -4.75 -11.17
C TYR A 50 -14.18 -3.53 -10.67
N LEU A 51 -13.50 -2.40 -10.48
CA LEU A 51 -14.12 -1.18 -9.97
C LEU A 51 -15.21 -0.63 -10.90
N LEU A 52 -15.00 -0.68 -12.22
CA LEU A 52 -16.02 -0.27 -13.19
C LEU A 52 -17.21 -1.23 -13.23
N GLN A 53 -16.98 -2.54 -13.20
CA GLN A 53 -18.07 -3.52 -13.13
C GLN A 53 -18.92 -3.36 -11.85
N LYS A 54 -18.31 -2.89 -10.75
CA LYS A 54 -19.00 -2.57 -9.50
C LYS A 54 -19.62 -1.16 -9.47
N GLY A 55 -19.45 -0.36 -10.52
CA GLY A 55 -19.93 1.02 -10.56
C GLY A 55 -19.27 1.95 -9.53
N ARG A 56 -18.07 1.62 -9.05
CA ARG A 56 -17.37 2.38 -8.02
C ARG A 56 -16.57 3.55 -8.58
N ILE A 57 -16.09 3.47 -9.82
CA ILE A 57 -15.31 4.54 -10.45
C ILE A 57 -15.98 5.01 -11.74
N GLU A 58 -15.67 6.24 -12.14
CA GLU A 58 -16.18 6.81 -13.39
C GLU A 58 -15.32 6.40 -14.59
N LYS A 59 -14.00 6.53 -14.50
CA LYS A 59 -13.07 6.15 -15.56
C LYS A 59 -11.76 5.70 -14.94
N ALA A 60 -10.97 4.97 -15.72
CA ALA A 60 -9.62 4.62 -15.35
C ALA A 60 -8.62 4.87 -16.48
N ILE A 61 -7.40 5.22 -16.09
CA ILE A 61 -6.22 5.17 -16.95
C ILE A 61 -5.23 4.23 -16.29
N GLY A 62 -4.96 3.12 -16.94
CA GLY A 62 -3.93 2.17 -16.53
C GLY A 62 -2.60 2.52 -17.21
N VAL A 63 -1.51 2.52 -16.47
CA VAL A 63 -0.16 2.77 -17.00
C VAL A 63 0.77 1.63 -16.65
N ASP A 64 1.53 1.14 -17.64
CA ASP A 64 2.66 0.24 -17.39
C ASP A 64 3.85 0.55 -18.30
N ILE A 65 5.05 0.39 -17.77
CA ILE A 65 6.32 0.63 -18.47
C ILE A 65 6.80 -0.60 -19.25
N HIS A 66 6.28 -1.79 -18.92
CA HIS A 66 6.65 -3.05 -19.53
C HIS A 66 5.64 -3.44 -20.60
N LYS A 67 6.16 -3.84 -21.76
CA LYS A 67 5.32 -4.17 -22.94
C LYS A 67 4.39 -5.35 -22.68
N GLY A 68 4.82 -6.35 -21.92
CA GLY A 68 4.01 -7.51 -21.55
C GLY A 68 2.74 -7.13 -20.77
N PRO A 69 2.89 -6.58 -19.54
CA PRO A 69 1.78 -6.06 -18.75
C PRO A 69 0.89 -5.08 -19.51
N PHE A 70 1.47 -4.11 -20.23
CA PHE A 70 0.71 -3.19 -21.08
C PHE A 70 -0.20 -3.89 -22.09
N LEU A 71 0.33 -4.86 -22.85
CA LEU A 71 -0.46 -5.61 -23.84
C LEU A 71 -1.50 -6.49 -23.16
N SER A 72 -1.17 -7.09 -22.02
CA SER A 72 -2.11 -7.92 -21.27
C SER A 72 -3.27 -7.11 -20.70
N ALA A 73 -2.99 -5.93 -20.14
CA ALA A 73 -3.98 -4.99 -19.66
C ALA A 73 -4.94 -4.56 -20.78
N LYS A 74 -4.42 -4.21 -21.96
CA LYS A 74 -5.26 -3.91 -23.15
C LYS A 74 -6.17 -5.07 -23.53
N LYS A 75 -5.63 -6.30 -23.53
CA LYS A 75 -6.42 -7.50 -23.83
C LYS A 75 -7.54 -7.70 -22.81
N THR A 76 -7.27 -7.53 -21.52
CA THR A 76 -8.29 -7.64 -20.47
C THR A 76 -9.38 -6.59 -20.67
N VAL A 77 -9.03 -5.32 -20.84
CA VAL A 77 -10.01 -4.24 -21.03
C VAL A 77 -10.94 -4.53 -22.22
N SER A 78 -10.38 -4.97 -23.34
CA SER A 78 -11.15 -5.30 -24.54
C SER A 78 -12.02 -6.55 -24.38
N GLN A 79 -11.51 -7.59 -23.71
CA GLN A 79 -12.29 -8.79 -23.37
C GLN A 79 -13.53 -8.44 -22.54
N TYR A 80 -13.41 -7.46 -21.65
CA TYR A 80 -14.50 -6.98 -20.80
C TYR A 80 -15.33 -5.86 -21.44
N GLN A 81 -14.99 -5.45 -22.68
CA GLN A 81 -15.68 -4.41 -23.45
C GLN A 81 -15.75 -3.05 -22.72
N LEU A 82 -14.63 -2.66 -22.10
CA LEU A 82 -14.52 -1.42 -21.30
C LEU A 82 -13.59 -0.37 -21.94
N ASP A 83 -13.27 -0.49 -23.23
CA ASP A 83 -12.34 0.40 -23.94
C ASP A 83 -12.78 1.88 -23.96
N ASP A 84 -14.07 2.16 -23.75
CA ASP A 84 -14.64 3.51 -23.68
C ASP A 84 -14.47 4.16 -22.29
N ARG A 85 -14.12 3.37 -21.26
CA ARG A 85 -14.02 3.78 -19.85
C ARG A 85 -12.66 3.53 -19.23
N ILE A 86 -11.87 2.60 -19.77
CA ILE A 86 -10.50 2.31 -19.36
C ILE A 86 -9.56 2.56 -20.53
N GLU A 87 -8.65 3.51 -20.36
CA GLU A 87 -7.54 3.70 -21.30
C GLU A 87 -6.26 3.08 -20.74
N ILE A 88 -5.57 2.26 -21.54
CA ILE A 88 -4.27 1.71 -21.14
C ILE A 88 -3.16 2.43 -21.93
N ARG A 89 -2.22 3.02 -21.21
CA ARG A 89 -1.08 3.77 -21.77
C ARG A 89 0.24 3.08 -21.43
N PHE A 90 1.14 3.07 -22.41
CA PHE A 90 2.50 2.58 -22.22
C PHE A 90 3.39 3.73 -21.75
N GLY A 91 4.10 3.57 -20.64
CA GLY A 91 5.09 4.53 -20.19
C GLY A 91 5.46 4.44 -18.71
N ASP A 92 6.34 5.36 -18.30
CA ASP A 92 6.98 5.34 -16.99
C ASP A 92 6.21 6.19 -15.97
N GLY A 93 5.61 5.52 -14.98
CA GLY A 93 4.96 6.15 -13.84
C GLY A 93 3.86 7.13 -14.25
N LEU A 94 3.95 8.38 -13.78
CA LEU A 94 2.96 9.42 -14.06
C LEU A 94 3.18 10.11 -15.40
N LYS A 95 4.27 9.82 -16.13
CA LYS A 95 4.64 10.55 -17.36
C LYS A 95 3.55 10.55 -18.43
N PRO A 96 2.85 9.43 -18.70
CA PRO A 96 1.77 9.39 -19.70
C PRO A 96 0.51 10.13 -19.27
N LEU A 97 0.43 10.62 -18.03
CA LEU A 97 -0.76 11.26 -17.51
C LEU A 97 -0.80 12.77 -17.76
N ILE A 98 -1.98 13.35 -17.92
CA ILE A 98 -2.23 14.78 -18.11
C ILE A 98 -2.81 15.38 -16.81
N PRO A 99 -2.38 16.58 -16.37
CA PRO A 99 -2.90 17.20 -15.16
C PRO A 99 -4.43 17.32 -15.16
N GLY A 100 -5.06 16.74 -14.13
CA GLY A 100 -6.51 16.83 -13.92
C GLY A 100 -7.34 15.73 -14.60
N GLU A 101 -6.73 14.85 -15.38
CA GLU A 101 -7.47 13.73 -15.99
C GLU A 101 -7.78 12.60 -14.98
N VAL A 102 -6.98 12.50 -13.92
CA VAL A 102 -7.20 11.61 -12.76
C VAL A 102 -7.24 12.43 -11.47
N ASN A 103 -8.05 11.99 -10.52
CA ASN A 103 -8.15 12.59 -9.19
C ASN A 103 -7.72 11.61 -8.07
N THR A 104 -7.57 10.32 -8.40
CA THR A 104 -7.18 9.25 -7.49
C THR A 104 -6.09 8.43 -8.16
N LEU A 105 -5.02 8.10 -7.44
CA LEU A 105 -3.98 7.19 -7.94
C LEU A 105 -3.90 5.92 -7.10
N SER A 106 -3.77 4.76 -7.75
CA SER A 106 -3.33 3.51 -7.13
C SER A 106 -1.90 3.18 -7.58
N ILE A 107 -1.03 2.86 -6.63
CA ILE A 107 0.33 2.33 -6.89
C ILE A 107 0.58 1.18 -5.93
N ALA A 108 0.63 -0.04 -6.45
CA ALA A 108 0.72 -1.24 -5.62
C ALA A 108 1.83 -2.17 -6.10
N GLY A 109 2.38 -2.98 -5.19
CA GLY A 109 3.39 -3.99 -5.53
C GLY A 109 4.76 -3.43 -5.89
N MET A 110 5.07 -2.17 -5.53
CA MET A 110 6.35 -1.53 -5.84
C MET A 110 7.12 -1.17 -4.58
N GLY A 111 8.45 -1.23 -4.64
CA GLY A 111 9.30 -0.79 -3.53
C GLY A 111 9.06 0.67 -3.15
N GLY A 112 9.08 1.01 -1.86
CA GLY A 112 8.72 2.35 -1.37
C GLY A 112 9.54 3.50 -2.01
N ALA A 113 10.83 3.29 -2.29
CA ALA A 113 11.66 4.26 -3.02
C ALA A 113 11.15 4.50 -4.46
N THR A 114 10.72 3.43 -5.13
CA THR A 114 10.13 3.51 -6.49
C THR A 114 8.81 4.26 -6.46
N VAL A 115 7.94 3.99 -5.47
CA VAL A 115 6.68 4.71 -5.29
C VAL A 115 6.93 6.22 -5.15
N LEU A 116 7.85 6.63 -4.27
CA LEU A 116 8.18 8.05 -4.09
C LEU A 116 8.75 8.68 -5.37
N LYS A 117 9.64 7.98 -6.07
CA LYS A 117 10.19 8.45 -7.36
C LYS A 117 9.10 8.64 -8.42
N ILE A 118 8.14 7.72 -8.51
CA ILE A 118 7.00 7.83 -9.43
C ILE A 118 6.18 9.08 -9.10
N LEU A 119 5.83 9.29 -7.83
CA LEU A 119 5.04 10.44 -7.40
C LEU A 119 5.76 11.77 -7.68
N GLN A 120 7.08 11.82 -7.51
CA GLN A 120 7.90 13.00 -7.81
C GLN A 120 8.14 13.23 -9.31
N SER A 121 7.91 12.24 -10.16
CA SER A 121 8.25 12.31 -11.59
C SER A 121 7.42 13.32 -12.39
N LYS A 122 6.22 13.68 -11.90
CA LYS A 122 5.31 14.61 -12.57
C LYS A 122 4.47 15.43 -11.59
N PRO A 123 5.06 16.43 -10.93
CA PRO A 123 4.40 17.21 -9.87
C PRO A 123 3.09 17.88 -10.30
N GLU A 124 2.98 18.31 -11.55
CA GLU A 124 1.80 18.95 -12.11
C GLU A 124 0.57 18.01 -12.16
N VAL A 125 0.78 16.71 -12.35
CA VAL A 125 -0.29 15.70 -12.24
C VAL A 125 -0.62 15.48 -10.77
N LEU A 126 0.40 15.26 -9.94
CA LEU A 126 0.22 14.99 -8.50
C LEU A 126 -0.48 16.15 -7.75
N ALA A 127 -0.33 17.39 -8.24
CA ALA A 127 -1.01 18.56 -7.69
C ALA A 127 -2.54 18.54 -7.90
N LYS A 128 -3.04 17.76 -8.87
CA LYS A 128 -4.48 17.61 -9.15
C LYS A 128 -5.10 16.38 -8.48
N VAL A 129 -4.26 15.46 -8.00
CA VAL A 129 -4.68 14.24 -7.30
C VAL A 129 -5.09 14.58 -5.87
N LYS A 130 -6.24 14.06 -5.46
CA LYS A 130 -6.82 14.21 -4.12
C LYS A 130 -6.54 13.01 -3.22
N ASP A 131 -6.47 11.82 -3.81
CA ASP A 131 -6.37 10.54 -3.11
C ASP A 131 -5.23 9.68 -3.67
N LEU A 132 -4.41 9.10 -2.79
CA LEU A 132 -3.39 8.11 -3.12
C LEU A 132 -3.68 6.83 -2.35
N ILE A 133 -3.85 5.71 -3.05
CA ILE A 133 -3.94 4.38 -2.47
C ILE A 133 -2.63 3.66 -2.80
N LEU A 134 -1.79 3.49 -1.79
CA LEU A 134 -0.44 2.98 -1.95
C LEU A 134 -0.29 1.64 -1.23
N GLN A 135 0.32 0.68 -1.92
CA GLN A 135 0.80 -0.56 -1.32
C GLN A 135 2.30 -0.66 -1.60
N PRO A 136 3.14 0.10 -0.87
CA PRO A 136 4.60 -0.01 -0.98
C PRO A 136 5.08 -1.35 -0.41
N GLN A 137 6.14 -1.91 -0.99
CA GLN A 137 6.86 -3.07 -0.48
C GLN A 137 8.16 -2.60 0.17
N GLY A 138 8.16 -2.45 1.50
CA GLY A 138 9.29 -1.90 2.25
C GLY A 138 9.37 -0.37 2.21
N MET A 139 10.15 0.19 3.14
CA MET A 139 10.32 1.64 3.35
C MET A 139 9.01 2.39 3.63
N GLU A 140 8.02 1.72 4.20
CA GLU A 140 6.68 2.26 4.46
C GLU A 140 6.75 3.47 5.41
N ALA A 141 7.63 3.41 6.41
CA ALA A 141 7.94 4.55 7.29
C ALA A 141 8.39 5.79 6.52
N ASN A 142 9.26 5.60 5.51
CA ASN A 142 9.74 6.70 4.68
C ASN A 142 8.63 7.23 3.77
N VAL A 143 7.85 6.34 3.14
CA VAL A 143 6.70 6.75 2.31
C VAL A 143 5.74 7.63 3.12
N ARG A 144 5.37 7.21 4.34
CA ARG A 144 4.51 8.00 5.23
C ARG A 144 5.10 9.37 5.56
N ARG A 145 6.36 9.41 6.00
CA ARG A 145 7.02 10.66 6.41
C ARG A 145 7.15 11.64 5.25
N GLU A 146 7.59 11.17 4.08
CA GLU A 146 7.78 12.01 2.89
C GLU A 146 6.46 12.57 2.38
N LEU A 147 5.41 11.76 2.31
CA LEU A 147 4.11 12.24 1.86
C LEU A 147 3.47 13.20 2.86
N ILE A 148 3.55 12.91 4.17
CA ILE A 148 3.06 13.85 5.19
C ILE A 148 3.83 15.18 5.14
N ALA A 149 5.15 15.15 4.94
CA ALA A 149 5.95 16.36 4.77
C ALA A 149 5.54 17.19 3.55
N GLN A 150 4.98 16.54 2.52
CA GLN A 150 4.42 17.17 1.32
C GLN A 150 2.93 17.57 1.47
N GLY A 151 2.40 17.55 2.69
CA GLY A 151 1.03 17.95 3.00
C GLY A 151 -0.04 16.90 2.71
N TRP A 152 0.35 15.65 2.46
CA TRP A 152 -0.61 14.54 2.47
C TRP A 152 -0.98 14.14 3.90
N ARG A 153 -2.15 13.52 4.05
CA ARG A 153 -2.66 13.08 5.34
C ARG A 153 -3.11 11.62 5.23
N ILE A 154 -2.78 10.80 6.22
CA ILE A 154 -3.18 9.38 6.24
C ILE A 154 -4.64 9.31 6.66
N VAL A 155 -5.50 8.80 5.78
CA VAL A 155 -6.94 8.62 6.06
C VAL A 155 -7.18 7.30 6.74
N GLU A 156 -6.64 6.24 6.16
CA GLU A 156 -6.77 4.89 6.65
C GLU A 156 -5.59 4.03 6.22
N GLU A 157 -5.37 2.99 7.01
CA GLU A 157 -4.37 1.96 6.79
C GLU A 157 -5.02 0.61 7.05
N ALA A 158 -4.50 -0.42 6.39
CA ALA A 158 -4.90 -1.80 6.59
C ALA A 158 -3.72 -2.75 6.38
N LEU A 159 -3.76 -3.86 7.11
CA LEU A 159 -2.98 -5.06 6.86
C LEU A 159 -3.83 -6.09 6.11
N VAL A 160 -3.21 -6.80 5.17
CA VAL A 160 -3.87 -7.89 4.44
C VAL A 160 -2.87 -9.02 4.19
N GLU A 161 -3.32 -10.26 4.39
CA GLU A 161 -2.54 -11.45 4.09
C GLU A 161 -2.94 -12.01 2.72
N GLU A 162 -1.94 -12.28 1.88
CA GLU A 162 -2.09 -12.91 0.57
C GLU A 162 -0.82 -13.73 0.30
N GLU A 163 -0.97 -15.02 -0.06
CA GLU A 163 0.16 -15.93 -0.33
C GLU A 163 1.20 -15.98 0.82
N ASP A 164 0.74 -16.14 2.06
CA ASP A 164 1.55 -16.19 3.29
C ASP A 164 2.41 -14.93 3.54
N GLN A 165 2.06 -13.80 2.90
CA GLN A 165 2.71 -12.51 3.11
C GLN A 165 1.71 -11.46 3.59
N ILE A 166 2.13 -10.66 4.59
CA ILE A 166 1.34 -9.54 5.11
C ILE A 166 1.76 -8.24 4.42
N TYR A 167 0.82 -7.64 3.69
CA TYR A 167 0.97 -6.38 2.99
C TYR A 167 0.36 -5.23 3.79
N ARG A 168 0.93 -4.04 3.61
CA ARG A 168 0.44 -2.77 4.18
C ARG A 168 -0.14 -1.92 3.07
N ILE A 169 -1.38 -1.48 3.23
CA ILE A 169 -2.07 -0.58 2.30
C ILE A 169 -2.35 0.72 3.04
N ILE A 170 -2.04 1.84 2.39
CA ILE A 170 -2.11 3.17 2.98
C ILE A 170 -2.92 4.07 2.04
N HIS A 171 -3.99 4.66 2.54
CA HIS A 171 -4.76 5.70 1.85
C HIS A 171 -4.34 7.07 2.37
N PHE A 172 -3.85 7.91 1.46
CA PHE A 172 -3.61 9.32 1.72
C PHE A 172 -4.64 10.21 1.02
N ASN A 173 -4.98 11.32 1.67
CA ASN A 173 -5.80 12.39 1.10
C ASN A 173 -5.16 13.77 1.34
N ARG A 174 -5.49 14.74 0.49
CA ARG A 174 -4.99 16.12 0.61
C ARG A 174 -5.60 16.93 1.76
N LEU A 175 -6.82 16.61 2.18
CA LEU A 175 -7.63 17.43 3.08
C LEU A 175 -8.01 16.71 4.38
N LYS A 176 -8.21 15.39 4.33
CA LYS A 176 -8.74 14.60 5.45
C LYS A 176 -7.70 13.62 5.97
N GLY A 177 -7.84 13.21 7.22
CA GLY A 177 -6.96 12.24 7.88
C GLY A 177 -5.96 12.89 8.85
N ILE A 178 -4.97 12.12 9.28
CA ILE A 178 -3.93 12.53 10.22
C ILE A 178 -2.68 13.04 9.49
N GLY A 179 -2.12 14.14 9.98
CA GLY A 179 -0.86 14.70 9.51
C GLY A 179 0.25 14.52 10.55
N PHE A 180 1.29 15.35 10.45
CA PHE A 180 2.46 15.22 11.31
C PHE A 180 2.14 15.43 12.80
N GLU A 181 1.25 16.37 13.13
CA GLU A 181 0.90 16.67 14.52
C GLU A 181 0.19 15.50 15.19
N GLU A 182 -0.83 14.96 14.53
CA GLU A 182 -1.62 13.86 15.09
C GLU A 182 -0.76 12.58 15.22
N VAL A 183 0.17 12.33 14.28
CA VAL A 183 1.12 11.22 14.45
C VAL A 183 2.09 11.46 15.62
N ARG A 184 2.51 12.71 15.88
CA ARG A 184 3.30 13.04 17.08
C ARG A 184 2.52 12.76 18.37
N GLU A 185 1.24 13.10 18.40
CA GLU A 185 0.37 12.80 19.55
C GLU A 185 0.20 11.30 19.77
N ILE A 186 0.03 10.51 18.69
CA ILE A 186 0.01 9.04 18.76
C ILE A 186 1.33 8.52 19.35
N ILE A 187 2.48 8.98 18.85
CA ILE A 187 3.79 8.57 19.38
C ILE A 187 3.92 8.91 20.87
N LYS A 188 3.54 10.12 21.27
CA LYS A 188 3.56 10.53 22.68
C LYS A 188 2.66 9.63 23.54
N THR A 189 1.49 9.28 23.04
CA THR A 189 0.56 8.36 23.71
C THR A 189 1.20 6.98 23.89
N TRP A 190 1.94 6.50 22.89
CA TRP A 190 2.73 5.26 22.97
C TRP A 190 3.87 5.35 23.98
N GLU A 191 4.59 6.48 24.03
CA GLU A 191 5.63 6.71 25.04
C GLU A 191 5.04 6.67 26.46
N ASP A 192 3.87 7.28 26.66
CA ASP A 192 3.19 7.30 27.96
C ASP A 192 2.69 5.90 28.37
N ARG A 193 2.15 5.11 27.42
CA ARG A 193 1.72 3.72 27.63
C ARG A 193 2.87 2.83 28.10
N LEU A 194 4.08 3.05 27.56
CA LEU A 194 5.25 2.21 27.79
C LEU A 194 6.29 2.85 28.73
N LYS A 195 5.95 3.94 29.42
CA LYS A 195 6.89 4.78 30.19
C LYS A 195 7.74 4.03 31.23
N HIS A 196 7.26 2.92 31.76
CA HIS A 196 7.97 2.09 32.75
C HIS A 196 8.97 1.11 32.11
N SER A 197 9.00 1.03 30.79
CA SER A 197 9.84 0.11 30.01
C SER A 197 10.80 0.82 29.05
N LEU A 198 10.66 2.14 28.88
CA LEU A 198 11.55 2.99 28.08
C LEU A 198 12.60 3.62 29.01
N ASP A 199 13.87 3.28 28.82
CA ASP A 199 14.94 3.68 29.75
C ASP A 199 15.55 5.04 29.38
N ASP A 200 15.57 5.39 28.10
CA ASP A 200 16.27 6.57 27.58
C ASP A 200 15.63 7.15 26.30
N GLN A 201 16.24 8.21 25.76
CA GLN A 201 15.80 8.85 24.51
C GLN A 201 15.98 7.95 23.27
N GLN A 202 16.90 6.99 23.32
CA GLN A 202 17.11 6.05 22.22
C GLN A 202 15.94 5.06 22.14
N ASP A 203 15.42 4.60 23.27
CA ASP A 203 14.24 3.74 23.35
C ASP A 203 12.99 4.43 22.77
N LYS A 204 12.78 5.72 23.11
CA LYS A 204 11.72 6.55 22.52
C LYS A 204 11.85 6.69 21.01
N LYS A 205 13.07 6.88 20.51
CA LYS A 205 13.35 6.96 19.06
C LYS A 205 13.06 5.64 18.34
N ILE A 206 13.39 4.50 18.97
CA ILE A 206 13.08 3.16 18.45
C ILE A 206 11.56 2.95 18.39
N LEU A 207 10.85 3.25 19.48
CA LEU A 207 9.39 3.19 19.54
C LEU A 207 8.74 4.03 18.44
N SER A 208 9.16 5.29 18.29
CA SER A 208 8.71 6.16 17.20
C SER A 208 8.98 5.52 15.84
N GLY A 209 10.17 4.93 15.66
CA GLY A 209 10.52 4.15 14.46
C GLY A 209 9.50 3.08 14.13
N PHE A 210 9.09 2.27 15.13
CA PHE A 210 8.08 1.23 14.96
C PHE A 210 6.70 1.79 14.65
N VAL A 211 6.28 2.90 15.27
CA VAL A 211 5.00 3.56 14.93
C VAL A 211 4.96 3.95 13.46
N TRP A 212 6.04 4.52 12.94
CA TRP A 212 6.14 4.86 11.52
C TRP A 212 6.24 3.63 10.62
N MET A 213 6.90 2.56 11.06
CA MET A 213 7.11 1.33 10.29
C MET A 213 5.82 0.53 10.13
N TYR A 214 5.13 0.26 11.24
CA TYR A 214 3.88 -0.50 11.23
C TYR A 214 2.74 0.33 10.66
N GLY A 215 2.65 1.59 11.06
CA GLY A 215 1.59 2.49 10.64
C GLY A 215 0.84 3.00 11.88
N PRO A 216 0.72 4.33 12.04
CA PRO A 216 0.08 4.91 13.21
C PRO A 216 -1.38 4.43 13.37
N LEU A 217 -2.15 4.32 12.27
CA LEU A 217 -3.55 3.88 12.35
C LEU A 217 -3.67 2.37 12.52
N ILE A 218 -2.77 1.58 11.91
CA ILE A 218 -2.72 0.11 12.12
C ILE A 218 -2.50 -0.19 13.60
N MET A 219 -1.58 0.53 14.24
CA MET A 219 -1.26 0.34 15.65
C MET A 219 -2.40 0.78 16.58
N GLU A 220 -3.04 1.92 16.32
CA GLU A 220 -4.17 2.36 17.14
C GLU A 220 -5.40 1.46 16.97
N LYS A 221 -5.65 0.93 15.77
CA LYS A 221 -6.73 -0.04 15.52
C LYS A 221 -6.44 -1.43 16.08
N ARG A 222 -5.18 -1.71 16.47
CA ARG A 222 -4.71 -3.04 16.92
C ARG A 222 -5.10 -4.15 15.93
N GLU A 223 -4.86 -3.92 14.64
CA GLU A 223 -5.28 -4.86 13.60
C GLU A 223 -4.78 -6.30 13.87
N ALA A 224 -5.62 -7.29 13.62
CA ALA A 224 -5.34 -8.68 13.99
C ALA A 224 -4.02 -9.22 13.42
N LEU A 225 -3.72 -8.89 12.15
CA LEU A 225 -2.50 -9.32 11.46
C LEU A 225 -1.23 -8.65 11.99
N LEU A 226 -1.33 -7.57 12.79
CA LEU A 226 -0.17 -6.90 13.38
C LEU A 226 0.60 -7.84 14.31
N LYS A 227 -0.08 -8.79 14.96
CA LYS A 227 0.57 -9.78 15.83
C LYS A 227 1.56 -10.66 15.07
N GLY A 228 1.15 -11.18 13.90
CA GLY A 228 1.99 -12.01 13.05
C GLY A 228 3.19 -11.22 12.53
N LEU A 229 2.93 -10.01 12.05
CA LEU A 229 3.96 -9.10 11.56
C LEU A 229 5.04 -8.77 12.60
N ILE A 230 4.63 -8.46 13.84
CA ILE A 230 5.56 -8.22 14.96
C ILE A 230 6.35 -9.49 15.29
N ALA A 231 5.72 -10.66 15.26
CA ALA A 231 6.40 -11.94 15.50
C ALA A 231 7.47 -12.22 14.43
N ASP A 232 7.18 -11.95 13.16
CA ASP A 232 8.13 -12.11 12.06
C ASP A 232 9.33 -11.17 12.21
N ASP A 233 9.10 -9.91 12.58
CA ASP A 233 10.17 -8.95 12.83
C ASP A 233 11.04 -9.36 14.02
N LEU A 234 10.45 -9.84 15.12
CA LEU A 234 11.18 -10.40 16.26
C LEU A 234 12.05 -11.60 15.85
N ASN A 235 11.49 -12.54 15.07
CA ASN A 235 12.22 -13.69 14.55
C ASN A 235 13.39 -13.26 13.65
N ASN A 236 13.17 -12.25 12.80
CA ASN A 236 14.21 -11.70 11.93
C ASN A 236 15.33 -11.03 12.74
N ILE A 237 15.00 -10.26 13.78
CA ILE A 237 15.98 -9.66 14.69
C ILE A 237 16.83 -10.75 15.36
N LEU A 238 16.20 -11.81 15.90
CA LEU A 238 16.90 -12.94 16.53
C LEU A 238 17.84 -13.66 15.55
N ARG A 239 17.39 -13.89 14.32
CA ARG A 239 18.19 -14.51 13.27
C ARG A 239 19.42 -13.67 12.93
N ILE A 240 19.25 -12.36 12.76
CA ILE A 240 20.36 -11.44 12.44
C ILE A 240 21.35 -11.37 13.60
N ALA A 241 20.86 -11.27 14.84
CA ALA A 241 21.69 -11.29 16.03
C ALA A 241 22.54 -12.57 16.12
N GLY A 242 21.93 -13.74 15.94
CA GLY A 242 22.64 -15.03 15.97
C GLY A 242 23.73 -15.17 14.90
N GLN A 243 23.56 -14.54 13.73
CA GLN A 243 24.59 -14.50 12.69
C GLN A 243 25.76 -13.58 13.07
N MET A 244 25.49 -12.45 13.73
CA MET A 244 26.50 -11.45 14.11
C MET A 244 27.37 -11.86 15.29
N GLN A 245 26.86 -12.69 16.19
CA GLN A 245 27.65 -13.25 17.29
C GLN A 245 28.88 -14.02 16.79
N LYS A 246 28.87 -14.51 15.54
CA LYS A 246 29.95 -15.29 14.93
C LYS A 246 31.08 -14.44 14.34
N THR A 247 30.88 -13.13 14.08
CA THR A 247 31.82 -12.31 13.30
C THR A 247 32.74 -11.40 14.14
N GLY A 248 32.47 -11.19 15.43
CA GLY A 248 33.42 -10.61 16.41
C GLY A 248 33.95 -9.19 16.17
N ARG A 249 33.43 -8.45 15.17
CA ARG A 249 33.87 -7.08 14.83
C ARG A 249 33.16 -6.02 15.68
N GLU A 250 33.81 -4.89 15.94
CA GLU A 250 33.24 -3.78 16.72
C GLU A 250 31.92 -3.24 16.12
N GLU A 251 31.86 -3.10 14.79
CA GLU A 251 30.62 -2.72 14.08
C GLU A 251 29.49 -3.74 14.30
N ALA A 252 29.83 -5.03 14.41
CA ALA A 252 28.86 -6.08 14.70
C ALA A 252 28.34 -5.97 16.15
N ARG A 253 29.16 -5.50 17.08
CA ARG A 253 28.80 -5.28 18.48
C ARG A 253 27.81 -4.11 18.63
N GLN A 254 28.10 -2.97 18.01
CA GLN A 254 27.19 -1.82 18.00
C GLN A 254 25.85 -2.15 17.34
N LYS A 255 25.88 -2.92 16.24
CA LYS A 255 24.67 -3.39 15.57
C LYS A 255 23.89 -4.38 16.44
N MET A 256 24.57 -5.26 17.18
CA MET A 256 23.94 -6.17 18.14
C MET A 256 23.22 -5.39 19.26
N ASP A 257 23.88 -4.43 19.88
CA ASP A 257 23.29 -3.64 20.97
C ASP A 257 22.02 -2.91 20.49
N ARG A 258 22.05 -2.38 19.27
CA ARG A 258 20.87 -1.78 18.64
C ARG A 258 19.74 -2.80 18.43
N LEU A 259 20.04 -3.98 17.90
CA LEU A 259 19.05 -5.04 17.67
C LEU A 259 18.43 -5.54 18.99
N LEU A 260 19.21 -5.63 20.06
CA LEU A 260 18.72 -6.01 21.38
C LEU A 260 17.76 -4.96 21.96
N LYS A 261 18.06 -3.67 21.78
CA LYS A 261 17.11 -2.60 22.13
C LYS A 261 15.84 -2.66 21.29
N GLU A 262 15.96 -2.79 19.96
CA GLU A 262 14.81 -2.93 19.06
C GLU A 262 13.93 -4.10 19.47
N ARG A 263 14.53 -5.26 19.77
CA ARG A 263 13.82 -6.43 20.32
C ARG A 263 13.09 -6.12 21.62
N LYS A 264 13.77 -5.55 22.62
CA LYS A 264 13.18 -5.22 23.93
C LYS A 264 11.93 -4.34 23.76
N ILE A 265 12.04 -3.28 22.97
CA ILE A 265 10.94 -2.36 22.71
C ILE A 265 9.79 -3.08 22.00
N LEU A 266 10.10 -3.91 21.02
CA LEU A 266 9.10 -4.63 20.25
C LEU A 266 8.36 -5.70 21.09
N GLU A 267 9.05 -6.41 21.98
CA GLU A 267 8.46 -7.34 22.95
C GLU A 267 7.50 -6.62 23.91
N VAL A 268 7.90 -5.46 24.43
CA VAL A 268 7.04 -4.63 25.30
C VAL A 268 5.81 -4.13 24.54
N MET A 269 5.99 -3.66 23.31
CA MET A 269 4.89 -3.24 22.44
C MET A 269 3.92 -4.39 22.16
N GLN A 270 4.44 -5.57 21.81
CA GLN A 270 3.63 -6.77 21.58
C GLN A 270 2.82 -7.15 22.83
N ALA A 271 3.49 -7.16 23.99
CA ALA A 271 2.85 -7.48 25.26
C ALA A 271 1.74 -6.48 25.59
N TRP A 272 1.90 -5.19 25.29
CA TRP A 272 0.84 -4.19 25.50
C TRP A 272 -0.31 -4.30 24.48
N LEU A 273 0.01 -4.54 23.20
CA LEU A 273 -0.98 -4.64 22.12
C LEU A 273 -1.94 -5.82 22.28
N PHE A 274 -1.42 -6.96 22.74
CA PHE A 274 -2.11 -8.25 22.73
C PHE A 274 -2.17 -8.89 24.12
N GLN A 275 -2.37 -8.09 25.16
CA GLN A 275 -2.71 -8.62 26.48
C GLN A 275 -3.93 -9.54 26.34
N SER A 276 -3.88 -10.72 26.96
CA SER A 276 -5.09 -11.53 27.09
C SER A 276 -6.09 -10.73 27.92
N ASP A 277 -7.22 -10.35 27.32
CA ASP A 277 -8.39 -9.90 28.07
C ASP A 277 -8.87 -11.00 29.05
#